data_AF-A0A151IC06-F1
#
_entry.id   AF-A0A151IC06-F1
#
_cell.length_a   1.000
_cell.length_b   1.000
_cell.length_c   1.000
_cell.angle_alpha   90.00
_cell.angle_beta   90.00
_cell.angle_gamma   90.00
#
_symmetry.space_group_name_H-M   'P 1'
#
loop_
_entity.id
_entity.type
_entity.pdbx_description
1 polymer ?
#
loop_
_entity_poly.entity_id
_entity_poly.type
_entity_poly.pdbx_seq_one_letter_code
_entity_poly.pdbx_strand_id
1 'polypeptide(L)'
;MDLQYIKKCYINLDYEELKSKRSTASMEIYTMCKKIKLKHITFVDRLEKTLLILESHKSLFNSICNHVDIPEAIITYINYYKINLHKSNRVTTEKIKRNEIIWSLILTLLNFCAKDDIQYFLETCIITNSLADNDLYNETYKELLSEPIKCNFLSLMHKTFSYFTESAIHVFKSKQQLFTPPISHIINVTSIWSEDIVAAKNLAASLDRNIVLINTLEFYETMIIMPYIEMFKIPLCDSNFNDEHHIINMIKPIVHCKKKLTPANPTYNYMFYDGTWQKPVQNTYWLYNNTILRANATKDDISRCFESAMKGFKVWSELSTESRMQMLSKLAFLLEYISKPELSKIVFKWIKFPHWYKKSLLPQHGRSLVVITRKPKGIITLMEKKEADLFCKLTQSLIIGNSVVVICIAKSCNIAEYCNLFLSSGIPPGVINMLTCENVKPLKECYNALELSEIYHQFTVSKQVATMI
;
A
#
# COMPACT_ATOMS: atom_id res chain seq x y z
N MET A 1 -19.34 5.78 37.04
CA MET A 1 -17.90 5.99 37.34
C MET A 1 -17.72 7.49 37.56
N ASP A 2 -17.28 7.90 38.74
CA ASP A 2 -17.25 9.31 39.13
C ASP A 2 -16.13 10.06 38.40
N LEU A 3 -16.45 11.20 37.77
CA LEU A 3 -15.53 12.00 36.97
C LEU A 3 -14.31 12.45 37.81
N GLN A 4 -14.53 12.67 39.11
CA GLN A 4 -13.47 12.97 40.07
C GLN A 4 -12.50 11.81 40.28
N TYR A 5 -12.97 10.57 40.24
CA TYR A 5 -12.14 9.39 40.42
C TYR A 5 -11.23 9.16 39.20
N ILE A 6 -11.77 9.32 37.99
CA ILE A 6 -10.99 9.29 36.74
C ILE A 6 -9.92 10.40 36.75
N LYS A 7 -10.30 11.62 37.15
CA LYS A 7 -9.38 12.76 37.24
C LYS A 7 -8.26 12.51 38.26
N LYS A 8 -8.56 11.86 39.39
CA LYS A 8 -7.56 11.49 40.41
C LYS A 8 -6.60 10.39 39.92
N CYS A 9 -7.09 9.41 39.16
CA CYS A 9 -6.25 8.43 38.48
C CYS A 9 -5.31 9.07 37.44
N TYR A 10 -5.78 10.07 36.69
CA TYR A 10 -4.96 10.81 35.73
C TYR A 10 -3.98 11.81 36.37
N ILE A 11 -4.33 12.43 37.50
CA ILE A 11 -3.44 13.35 38.25
C ILE A 11 -2.27 12.59 38.89
N ASN A 12 -2.48 11.33 39.29
CA ASN A 12 -1.43 10.48 39.88
C ASN A 12 -0.43 9.89 38.86
N LEU A 13 -0.57 10.17 37.55
CA LEU A 13 0.31 9.65 36.50
C LEU A 13 1.48 10.62 36.15
N ASP A 14 1.97 11.42 37.11
CA ASP A 14 3.11 12.36 36.97
C ASP A 14 3.04 13.42 35.84
N TYR A 15 1.91 13.54 35.13
CA TYR A 15 1.79 14.42 33.96
C TYR A 15 2.00 15.91 34.23
N GLU A 16 1.64 16.41 35.41
CA GLU A 16 1.79 17.85 35.75
C GLU A 16 3.26 18.22 36.04
N GLU A 17 4.01 17.35 36.72
CA GLU A 17 5.44 17.56 36.97
C GLU A 17 6.25 17.49 35.66
N LEU A 18 5.92 16.54 34.78
CA LEU A 18 6.56 16.35 33.47
C LEU A 18 6.32 17.55 32.53
N LYS A 19 5.12 18.15 32.54
CA LYS A 19 4.81 19.35 31.73
C LYS A 19 5.68 20.55 32.11
N SER A 20 5.97 20.75 33.40
CA SER A 20 6.78 21.89 33.88
C SER A 20 8.24 21.83 33.40
N LYS A 21 8.76 20.63 33.13
CA LYS A 21 10.15 20.38 32.70
C LYS A 21 10.32 20.31 31.19
N ARG A 22 9.22 20.43 30.43
CA ARG A 22 9.17 20.16 28.98
C ARG A 22 10.08 21.07 28.14
N SER A 23 10.13 22.37 28.45
CA SER A 23 10.98 23.33 27.71
C SER A 23 12.46 23.07 27.93
N THR A 24 12.87 22.82 29.17
CA THR A 24 14.23 22.43 29.53
C THR A 24 14.60 21.10 28.87
N ALA A 25 13.70 20.11 28.93
CA ALA A 25 13.92 18.82 28.33
C ALA A 25 14.10 18.91 26.79
N SER A 26 13.27 19.70 26.12
CA SER A 26 13.36 19.94 24.66
C SER A 26 14.71 20.56 24.29
N MET A 27 15.19 21.56 25.05
CA MET A 27 16.49 22.18 24.83
C MET A 27 17.65 21.19 25.02
N GLU A 28 17.56 20.33 26.02
CA GLU A 28 18.54 19.27 26.29
C GLU A 28 18.57 18.22 25.16
N ILE A 29 17.41 17.77 24.67
CA ILE A 29 17.34 16.90 23.49
C ILE A 29 18.00 17.56 22.29
N TYR A 30 17.67 18.82 22.00
CA TYR A 30 18.23 19.53 20.86
C TYR A 30 19.76 19.68 20.96
N THR A 31 20.26 19.98 22.17
CA THR A 31 21.69 20.06 22.49
C THR A 31 22.37 18.69 22.31
N MET A 32 21.71 17.61 22.72
CA MET A 32 22.18 16.25 22.53
C MET A 32 22.26 15.90 21.04
N CYS A 33 21.21 16.15 20.26
CA CYS A 33 21.17 15.93 18.81
C CYS A 33 22.32 16.61 18.07
N LYS A 34 22.64 17.86 18.44
CA LYS A 34 23.81 18.59 17.86
C LYS A 34 25.15 17.91 18.11
N LYS A 35 25.29 17.15 19.21
CA LYS A 35 26.52 16.43 19.57
C LYS A 35 26.62 15.07 18.89
N ILE A 36 25.50 14.50 18.46
CA ILE A 36 25.45 13.18 17.81
C ILE A 36 26.12 13.27 16.44
N LYS A 37 27.18 12.48 16.26
CA LYS A 37 27.90 12.35 14.99
C LYS A 37 27.91 10.89 14.56
N LEU A 38 26.99 10.54 13.68
CA LEU A 38 26.86 9.20 13.11
C LEU A 38 27.22 9.27 11.63
N LYS A 39 28.51 9.16 11.30
CA LYS A 39 28.99 9.06 9.91
C LYS A 39 29.54 7.66 9.68
N HIS A 40 29.26 7.10 8.50
CA HIS A 40 29.81 5.82 8.03
C HIS A 40 29.51 4.58 8.90
N ILE A 41 28.42 4.58 9.67
CA ILE A 41 27.96 3.40 10.42
C ILE A 41 26.74 2.75 9.75
N THR A 42 26.54 1.44 10.00
CA THR A 42 25.42 0.72 9.38
C THR A 42 24.08 1.15 9.98
N PHE A 43 22.99 0.89 9.26
CA PHE A 43 21.64 1.20 9.76
C PHE A 43 21.31 0.48 11.08
N VAL A 44 21.81 -0.75 11.25
CA VAL A 44 21.58 -1.52 12.48
C VAL A 44 22.33 -0.91 13.66
N ASP A 45 23.58 -0.49 13.45
CA ASP A 45 24.36 0.22 14.47
C ASP A 45 23.70 1.56 14.86
N ARG A 46 23.03 2.22 13.91
CA ARG A 46 22.23 3.42 14.19
C ARG A 46 21.05 3.11 15.11
N LEU A 47 20.30 2.04 14.84
CA LEU A 47 19.21 1.61 15.71
C LEU A 47 19.73 1.29 17.12
N GLU A 48 20.87 0.59 17.21
CA GLU A 48 21.49 0.26 18.50
C GLU A 48 21.92 1.51 19.28
N LYS A 49 22.59 2.46 18.64
CA LYS A 49 22.95 3.73 19.28
C LYS A 49 21.72 4.55 19.68
N THR A 50 20.67 4.53 18.88
CA THR A 50 19.41 5.20 19.19
C THR A 50 18.78 4.62 20.45
N LEU A 51 18.75 3.29 20.59
CA LEU A 51 18.28 2.60 21.80
C LEU A 51 19.07 3.01 23.03
N LEU A 52 20.40 2.97 22.94
CA LEU A 52 21.27 3.35 24.06
C LEU A 52 21.01 4.78 24.54
N ILE A 53 20.77 5.71 23.62
CA ILE A 53 20.48 7.11 23.98
C ILE A 53 19.09 7.23 24.61
N LEU A 54 18.07 6.57 24.06
CA LEU A 54 16.72 6.55 24.61
C LEU A 54 16.67 5.95 26.03
N GLU A 55 17.37 4.84 26.24
CA GLU A 55 17.44 4.17 27.54
C GLU A 55 18.20 5.01 28.58
N SER A 56 19.35 5.57 28.21
CA SER A 56 20.18 6.39 29.11
C SER A 56 19.55 7.72 29.51
N HIS A 57 18.66 8.27 28.66
CA HIS A 57 18.00 9.55 28.90
C HIS A 57 16.47 9.42 28.97
N LYS A 58 15.95 8.25 29.36
CA LYS A 58 14.51 7.92 29.32
C LYS A 58 13.63 8.96 30.02
N SER A 59 14.06 9.49 31.16
CA SER A 59 13.35 10.54 31.91
C SER A 59 13.14 11.82 31.09
N LEU A 60 14.10 12.17 30.23
CA LEU A 60 14.05 13.34 29.35
C LEU A 60 12.95 13.18 28.29
N PHE A 61 12.92 11.99 27.66
CA PHE A 61 11.91 11.66 26.66
C PHE A 61 10.51 11.53 27.28
N ASN A 62 10.40 10.93 28.48
CA ASN A 62 9.14 10.87 29.24
C ASN A 62 8.58 12.26 29.54
N SER A 63 9.45 13.25 29.78
CA SER A 63 9.05 14.64 30.08
C SER A 63 8.47 15.39 28.86
N ILE A 64 8.78 14.94 27.65
CA ILE A 64 8.34 15.60 26.42
C ILE A 64 7.15 14.89 25.79
N CYS A 65 7.10 13.56 25.88
CA CYS A 65 6.01 12.76 25.35
C CYS A 65 4.67 13.09 26.03
N ASN A 66 3.57 12.90 25.30
CA ASN A 66 2.23 13.12 25.86
C ASN A 66 1.80 11.97 26.79
N HIS A 67 2.46 10.82 26.70
CA HIS A 67 2.25 9.64 27.52
C HIS A 67 3.60 9.07 27.96
N VAL A 68 3.68 8.58 29.21
CA VAL A 68 4.91 8.02 29.80
C VAL A 68 5.39 6.74 29.10
N ASP A 69 4.49 6.05 28.40
CA ASP A 69 4.79 4.80 27.70
C ASP A 69 5.30 5.00 26.27
N ILE A 70 5.20 6.21 25.69
CA ILE A 70 5.66 6.47 24.32
C ILE A 70 7.16 6.17 24.15
N PRO A 71 8.07 6.62 25.05
CA PRO A 71 9.49 6.28 24.91
C PRO A 71 9.76 4.77 25.02
N GLU A 72 9.04 4.07 25.90
CA GLU A 72 9.16 2.61 26.03
C GLU A 72 8.67 1.89 24.77
N ALA A 73 7.57 2.36 24.18
CA ALA A 73 7.07 1.86 22.90
C ALA A 73 8.07 2.06 21.77
N ILE A 74 8.69 3.24 21.67
CA ILE A 74 9.74 3.52 20.68
C ILE A 74 10.94 2.58 20.88
N ILE A 75 11.40 2.40 22.12
CA ILE A 75 12.49 1.47 22.47
C ILE A 75 12.12 0.05 22.02
N THR A 76 10.94 -0.44 22.41
CA THR A 76 10.49 -1.79 22.08
C THR A 76 10.40 -1.99 20.57
N TYR A 77 9.86 -0.99 19.85
CA TYR A 77 9.72 -1.01 18.40
C TYR A 77 11.09 -1.06 17.71
N ILE A 78 12.01 -0.15 18.05
CA ILE A 78 13.36 -0.12 17.48
C ILE A 78 14.10 -1.43 17.77
N ASN A 79 13.99 -1.97 18.99
CA ASN A 79 14.66 -3.21 19.38
C ASN A 79 14.13 -4.42 18.59
N TYR A 80 12.81 -4.51 18.39
CA TYR A 80 12.20 -5.54 17.54
C TYR A 80 12.76 -5.52 16.11
N TYR A 81 12.80 -4.36 15.46
CA TYR A 81 13.35 -4.27 14.10
C TYR A 81 14.85 -4.46 14.03
N LYS A 82 15.62 -4.02 15.04
CA LYS A 82 17.05 -4.31 15.15
C LYS A 82 17.31 -5.82 15.09
N ILE A 83 16.57 -6.59 15.90
CA ILE A 83 16.69 -8.06 15.95
C ILE A 83 16.28 -8.68 14.61
N ASN A 84 15.18 -8.23 14.00
CA ASN A 84 14.71 -8.80 12.73
C ASN A 84 15.61 -8.46 11.54
N LEU A 85 16.18 -7.26 11.49
CA LEU A 85 17.16 -6.88 10.47
C LEU A 85 18.47 -7.66 10.61
N HIS A 86 18.88 -8.00 11.84
CA HIS A 86 20.03 -8.90 12.07
C HIS A 86 19.79 -10.32 11.55
N LYS A 87 18.58 -10.87 11.71
CA LYS A 87 18.23 -12.21 11.22
C LYS A 87 18.22 -12.31 9.69
N SER A 88 17.88 -11.20 9.02
CA SER A 88 17.81 -11.06 7.56
C SER A 88 19.18 -11.20 6.88
N ASN A 89 20.28 -10.72 7.49
CA ASN A 89 21.64 -10.68 6.93
C ASN A 89 22.26 -12.02 6.43
N ARG A 90 21.56 -13.15 6.48
CA ARG A 90 22.04 -14.46 6.01
C ARG A 90 21.73 -14.77 4.54
N VAL A 91 20.97 -13.94 3.81
CA VAL A 91 20.63 -14.18 2.40
C VAL A 91 20.88 -12.93 1.52
N THR A 92 21.62 -13.10 0.43
CA THR A 92 22.21 -12.03 -0.41
C THR A 92 21.22 -11.27 -1.30
N THR A 93 19.97 -11.73 -1.45
CA THR A 93 18.92 -11.10 -2.30
C THR A 93 18.15 -9.96 -1.61
N GLU A 94 18.50 -9.57 -0.38
CA GLU A 94 17.65 -8.73 0.49
C GLU A 94 17.86 -7.21 0.43
N LYS A 95 18.74 -6.68 -0.43
CA LYS A 95 19.12 -5.25 -0.36
C LYS A 95 17.93 -4.30 -0.62
N ILE A 96 16.99 -4.66 -1.50
CA ILE A 96 15.78 -3.86 -1.80
C ILE A 96 14.75 -3.98 -0.67
N LYS A 97 14.47 -5.20 -0.18
CA LYS A 97 13.59 -5.46 0.98
C LYS A 97 14.05 -4.74 2.23
N ARG A 98 15.37 -4.73 2.47
CA ARG A 98 15.97 -4.04 3.60
C ARG A 98 15.68 -2.54 3.54
N ASN A 99 15.80 -1.92 2.37
CA ASN A 99 15.47 -0.52 2.20
C ASN A 99 13.97 -0.25 2.39
N GLU A 100 13.08 -1.10 1.87
CA GLU A 100 11.63 -0.94 2.08
C GLU A 100 11.21 -1.10 3.55
N ILE A 101 11.75 -2.10 4.26
CA ILE A 101 11.49 -2.29 5.69
C ILE A 101 12.05 -1.11 6.49
N ILE A 102 13.26 -0.65 6.16
CA ILE A 102 13.89 0.54 6.77
C ILE A 102 13.02 1.77 6.56
N TRP A 103 12.55 2.02 5.34
CA TRP A 103 11.68 3.16 5.03
C TRP A 103 10.33 3.07 5.74
N SER A 104 9.70 1.90 5.73
CA SER A 104 8.43 1.69 6.44
C SER A 104 8.62 1.89 7.94
N LEU A 105 9.73 1.41 8.52
CA LEU A 105 10.10 1.62 9.92
C LEU A 105 10.31 3.10 10.24
N ILE A 106 11.11 3.81 9.44
CA ILE A 106 11.37 5.25 9.60
C ILE A 106 10.05 6.01 9.54
N LEU A 107 9.24 5.81 8.49
CA LEU A 107 7.97 6.49 8.34
C LEU A 107 7.01 6.17 9.48
N THR A 108 6.99 4.92 9.94
CA THR A 108 6.16 4.51 11.07
C THR A 108 6.59 5.22 12.35
N LEU A 109 7.89 5.23 12.66
CA LEU A 109 8.44 5.93 13.84
C LEU A 109 8.20 7.45 13.80
N LEU A 110 8.40 8.08 12.64
CA LEU A 110 8.16 9.51 12.46
C LEU A 110 6.67 9.87 12.58
N ASN A 111 5.77 9.04 12.04
CA ASN A 111 4.32 9.23 12.21
C ASN A 111 3.84 8.96 13.64
N PHE A 112 4.48 8.03 14.37
CA PHE A 112 4.15 7.76 15.78
C PHE A 112 4.55 8.89 16.72
N CYS A 113 5.51 9.72 16.34
CA CYS A 113 6.06 10.78 17.19
C CYS A 113 5.36 12.12 16.92
N ALA A 114 4.27 12.36 17.66
CA ALA A 114 3.53 13.62 17.63
C ALA A 114 4.37 14.87 17.96
N LYS A 115 5.49 14.72 18.70
CA LYS A 115 6.30 15.86 19.16
C LYS A 115 7.52 16.07 18.27
N ASP A 116 7.71 17.31 17.84
CA ASP A 116 8.77 17.70 16.91
C ASP A 116 10.16 17.43 17.48
N ASP A 117 10.33 17.53 18.81
CA ASP A 117 11.60 17.22 19.49
C ASP A 117 11.98 15.74 19.33
N ILE A 118 11.00 14.84 19.50
CA ILE A 118 11.19 13.39 19.40
C ILE A 118 11.43 13.01 17.93
N GLN A 119 10.69 13.62 17.03
CA GLN A 119 10.90 13.44 15.59
C GLN A 119 12.31 13.90 15.20
N TYR A 120 12.72 15.11 15.58
CA TYR A 120 14.05 15.64 15.29
C TYR A 120 15.16 14.74 15.83
N PHE A 121 14.98 14.19 17.04
CA PHE A 121 15.88 13.20 17.60
C PHE A 121 15.99 11.95 16.73
N LEU A 122 14.86 11.33 16.36
CA LEU A 122 14.83 10.14 15.52
C LEU A 122 15.43 10.40 14.13
N GLU A 123 15.12 11.53 13.52
CA GLU A 123 15.72 11.95 12.25
C GLU A 123 17.24 12.07 12.37
N THR A 124 17.74 12.73 13.42
CA THR A 124 19.17 12.91 13.67
C THR A 124 19.90 11.57 13.83
N CYS A 125 19.32 10.65 14.61
CA CYS A 125 19.97 9.38 14.92
C CYS A 125 19.87 8.37 13.76
N ILE A 126 18.71 8.27 13.15
CA ILE A 126 18.39 7.21 12.20
C ILE A 126 18.68 7.64 10.75
N ILE A 127 18.39 8.89 10.40
CA ILE A 127 18.37 9.37 9.01
C ILE A 127 19.61 10.18 8.70
N THR A 128 19.91 11.25 9.45
CA THR A 128 20.97 12.20 9.10
C THR A 128 22.33 11.53 8.86
N ASN A 129 22.97 11.86 7.74
CA ASN A 129 24.21 11.25 7.21
C ASN A 129 24.13 9.73 6.96
N SER A 130 22.94 9.15 6.75
CA SER A 130 22.76 7.74 6.39
C SER A 130 22.47 7.58 4.89
N LEU A 131 22.34 6.34 4.40
CA LEU A 131 21.85 6.09 3.04
C LEU A 131 20.39 6.53 2.82
N ALA A 132 19.64 6.75 3.90
CA ALA A 132 18.30 7.33 3.87
C ALA A 132 18.33 8.87 3.86
N ASP A 133 19.47 9.52 4.15
CA ASP A 133 19.66 10.96 3.96
C ASP A 133 20.01 11.22 2.49
N ASN A 134 18.98 11.17 1.66
CA ASN A 134 19.07 11.33 0.22
C ASN A 134 18.04 12.35 -0.28
N ASP A 135 18.14 12.74 -1.54
CA ASP A 135 17.26 13.75 -2.14
C ASP A 135 15.78 13.35 -2.01
N LEU A 136 15.48 12.06 -2.05
CA LEU A 136 14.12 11.55 -1.84
C LEU A 136 13.59 11.85 -0.43
N TYR A 137 14.39 11.71 0.62
CA TYR A 137 13.99 12.13 1.96
C TYR A 137 13.78 13.64 2.04
N ASN A 138 14.76 14.40 1.54
CA ASN A 138 14.84 15.84 1.71
C ASN A 138 13.78 16.60 0.88
N GLU A 139 13.45 16.12 -0.32
CA GLU A 139 12.49 16.76 -1.21
C GLU A 139 11.07 16.20 -1.07
N THR A 140 10.90 14.91 -0.72
CA THR A 140 9.57 14.26 -0.77
C THR A 140 8.99 13.98 0.61
N TYR A 141 9.75 13.32 1.48
CA TYR A 141 9.22 12.88 2.77
C TYR A 141 9.22 13.98 3.81
N LYS A 142 10.28 14.80 3.83
CA LYS A 142 10.36 15.94 4.73
C LYS A 142 9.25 16.94 4.44
N GLU A 143 8.90 17.16 3.16
CA GLU A 143 7.77 18.02 2.78
C GLU A 143 6.43 17.47 3.30
N LEU A 144 6.14 16.18 3.07
CA LEU A 144 4.97 15.46 3.61
C LEU A 144 4.87 15.47 5.15
N LEU A 145 6.01 15.45 5.84
CA LEU A 145 6.09 15.55 7.31
C LEU A 145 6.06 17.00 7.81
N SER A 146 6.47 17.96 6.98
CA SER A 146 6.54 19.40 7.30
C SER A 146 5.30 20.19 6.92
N GLU A 147 4.42 19.64 6.08
CA GLU A 147 3.21 20.33 5.73
C GLU A 147 2.38 20.60 7.00
N PRO A 148 1.61 21.70 7.01
CA PRO A 148 0.67 22.04 8.07
C PRO A 148 -0.27 20.89 8.43
N ILE A 149 -0.33 19.78 7.71
CA ILE A 149 -1.03 18.54 8.05
C ILE A 149 -0.63 18.00 9.42
N LYS A 150 0.63 18.05 9.88
CA LYS A 150 0.99 17.52 11.21
C LYS A 150 0.52 18.46 12.34
N CYS A 151 0.73 19.76 12.17
CA CYS A 151 0.19 20.78 13.08
C CYS A 151 -1.34 20.86 12.99
N ASN A 152 -1.95 20.59 11.84
CA ASN A 152 -3.37 20.51 11.61
C ASN A 152 -3.95 19.18 12.05
N PHE A 153 -3.19 18.07 12.12
CA PHE A 153 -3.60 16.76 12.62
C PHE A 153 -3.47 16.68 14.12
N LEU A 154 -2.45 17.33 14.71
CA LEU A 154 -2.32 17.49 16.15
C LEU A 154 -3.24 18.59 16.66
N SER A 155 -3.38 19.70 15.92
CA SER A 155 -4.45 20.66 16.12
C SER A 155 -5.79 19.99 15.86
N LEU A 156 -6.00 19.15 14.84
CA LEU A 156 -7.23 18.35 14.66
C LEU A 156 -7.39 17.49 15.89
N MET A 157 -6.50 16.57 16.26
CA MET A 157 -6.63 15.74 17.47
C MET A 157 -6.98 16.58 18.72
N HIS A 158 -6.29 17.69 18.97
CA HIS A 158 -6.60 18.59 20.09
C HIS A 158 -7.95 19.31 19.94
N LYS A 159 -8.37 19.63 18.71
CA LYS A 159 -9.60 20.32 18.31
C LYS A 159 -10.75 19.33 18.03
N THR A 160 -10.50 18.05 17.83
CA THR A 160 -11.42 16.95 17.51
C THR A 160 -11.87 16.33 18.82
N PHE A 161 -10.98 16.26 19.82
CA PHE A 161 -11.38 15.93 21.20
C PHE A 161 -11.96 17.12 21.98
N SER A 162 -11.69 18.38 21.58
CA SER A 162 -12.32 19.57 22.21
C SER A 162 -13.51 20.15 21.43
N TYR A 163 -13.66 19.85 20.14
CA TYR A 163 -14.79 20.17 19.27
C TYR A 163 -15.17 18.93 18.43
N PHE A 164 -16.05 18.08 18.97
CA PHE A 164 -16.79 17.05 18.23
C PHE A 164 -17.80 17.70 17.24
N THR A 165 -17.34 18.46 16.25
CA THR A 165 -18.24 19.19 15.32
C THR A 165 -18.24 18.67 13.87
N GLU A 166 -17.33 17.78 13.48
CA GLU A 166 -17.36 17.12 12.15
C GLU A 166 -17.33 15.59 12.18
N SER A 167 -17.12 14.97 13.34
CA SER A 167 -17.31 13.53 13.50
C SER A 167 -18.79 13.26 13.69
N ALA A 168 -19.47 12.81 12.63
CA ALA A 168 -20.84 12.36 12.78
C ALA A 168 -20.85 11.10 13.66
N ILE A 169 -21.28 11.25 14.91
CA ILE A 169 -21.52 10.13 15.81
C ILE A 169 -22.78 9.44 15.30
N HIS A 170 -22.59 8.29 14.67
CA HIS A 170 -23.68 7.47 14.18
C HIS A 170 -23.92 6.31 15.12
N VAL A 171 -25.18 6.17 15.55
CA VAL A 171 -25.63 4.96 16.24
C VAL A 171 -26.04 3.96 15.18
N PHE A 172 -25.46 2.76 15.24
CA PHE A 172 -25.82 1.65 14.38
C PHE A 172 -26.55 0.57 15.19
N LYS A 173 -27.48 -0.12 14.55
CA LYS A 173 -28.25 -1.23 15.16
C LYS A 173 -27.77 -2.60 14.67
N SER A 174 -26.99 -2.64 13.60
CA SER A 174 -26.52 -3.89 13.02
C SER A 174 -25.10 -3.79 12.48
N LYS A 175 -24.42 -4.94 12.41
CA LYS A 175 -23.06 -5.05 11.85
C LYS A 175 -22.98 -4.57 10.41
N GLN A 176 -24.04 -4.73 9.61
CA GLN A 176 -24.06 -4.34 8.20
C GLN A 176 -23.83 -2.84 8.01
N GLN A 177 -24.29 -2.02 8.95
CA GLN A 177 -24.11 -0.57 8.90
C GLN A 177 -22.65 -0.13 9.12
N LEU A 178 -21.80 -1.02 9.64
CA LEU A 178 -20.37 -0.78 9.84
C LEU A 178 -19.53 -1.09 8.60
N PHE A 179 -20.09 -1.79 7.60
CA PHE A 179 -19.39 -2.13 6.36
C PHE A 179 -19.36 -0.92 5.43
N THR A 180 -18.53 0.06 5.77
CA THR A 180 -18.24 1.19 4.88
C THR A 180 -17.05 0.87 3.99
N PRO A 181 -17.09 1.27 2.71
CA PRO A 181 -15.98 1.07 1.79
C PRO A 181 -14.73 1.80 2.31
N PRO A 182 -13.52 1.28 2.06
CA PRO A 182 -12.31 2.00 2.37
C PRO A 182 -12.21 3.27 1.52
N ILE A 183 -11.54 4.29 2.06
CA ILE A 183 -11.12 5.44 1.28
C ILE A 183 -9.88 5.04 0.49
N SER A 184 -9.92 5.21 -0.82
CA SER A 184 -8.79 4.90 -1.71
C SER A 184 -7.57 5.76 -1.37
N HIS A 185 -6.36 5.22 -1.58
CA HIS A 185 -5.08 5.94 -1.42
C HIS A 185 -4.82 6.56 -0.03
N ILE A 186 -5.57 6.15 1.01
CA ILE A 186 -5.29 6.48 2.41
C ILE A 186 -5.13 5.17 3.19
N ILE A 187 -4.25 5.15 4.18
CA ILE A 187 -4.16 4.02 5.12
C ILE A 187 -5.41 4.04 5.99
N ASN A 188 -6.32 3.09 5.74
CA ASN A 188 -7.57 3.00 6.47
C ASN A 188 -7.33 2.31 7.81
N VAL A 189 -7.46 3.07 8.89
CA VAL A 189 -7.35 2.59 10.27
C VAL A 189 -8.74 2.55 10.91
N THR A 190 -9.03 1.51 11.68
CA THR A 190 -10.27 1.41 12.45
C THR A 190 -9.97 0.83 13.83
N SER A 191 -10.57 1.41 14.86
CA SER A 191 -10.54 0.87 16.23
C SER A 191 -11.90 0.30 16.59
N ILE A 192 -11.92 -0.90 17.19
CA ILE A 192 -13.10 -1.63 17.64
C ILE A 192 -12.98 -1.81 19.15
N TRP A 193 -14.00 -1.40 19.89
CA TRP A 193 -14.08 -1.58 21.34
C TRP A 193 -15.21 -2.54 21.67
N SER A 194 -14.86 -3.68 22.27
CA SER A 194 -15.81 -4.75 22.60
C SER A 194 -15.22 -5.68 23.65
N GLU A 195 -16.00 -6.01 24.67
CA GLU A 195 -15.68 -7.05 25.65
C GLU A 195 -15.76 -8.45 25.01
N ASP A 196 -16.60 -8.63 23.99
CA ASP A 196 -16.61 -9.83 23.17
C ASP A 196 -15.48 -9.77 22.12
N ILE A 197 -14.34 -10.36 22.47
CA ILE A 197 -13.15 -10.44 21.62
C ILE A 197 -13.41 -11.25 20.35
N VAL A 198 -14.26 -12.28 20.41
CA VAL A 198 -14.56 -13.12 19.25
C VAL A 198 -15.37 -12.32 18.24
N ALA A 199 -16.40 -11.59 18.68
CA ALA A 199 -17.16 -10.68 17.83
C ALA A 199 -16.28 -9.57 17.23
N ALA A 200 -15.37 -8.99 18.03
CA ALA A 200 -14.44 -7.96 17.57
C ALA A 200 -13.50 -8.49 16.47
N LYS A 201 -12.91 -9.68 16.67
CA LYS A 201 -12.04 -10.32 15.66
C LYS A 201 -12.80 -10.66 14.39
N ASN A 202 -14.04 -11.15 14.51
CA ASN A 202 -14.90 -11.43 13.36
C ASN A 202 -15.31 -10.16 12.61
N LEU A 203 -15.53 -9.04 13.30
CA LEU A 203 -15.76 -7.75 12.67
C LEU A 203 -14.48 -7.25 11.98
N ALA A 204 -13.34 -7.28 12.67
CA ALA A 204 -12.05 -6.89 12.13
C ALA A 204 -11.72 -7.66 10.85
N ALA A 205 -11.96 -8.97 10.81
CA ALA A 205 -11.75 -9.80 9.64
C ALA A 205 -12.61 -9.37 8.44
N SER A 206 -13.88 -8.99 8.68
CA SER A 206 -14.82 -8.55 7.64
C SER A 206 -14.58 -7.11 7.13
N LEU A 207 -13.98 -6.24 7.94
CA LEU A 207 -13.74 -4.84 7.55
C LEU A 207 -12.63 -4.75 6.50
N ASP A 208 -12.89 -4.05 5.40
CA ASP A 208 -11.87 -3.76 4.40
C ASP A 208 -11.00 -2.58 4.84
N ARG A 209 -10.07 -2.86 5.75
CA ARG A 209 -9.14 -1.88 6.35
C ARG A 209 -7.70 -2.34 6.22
N ASN A 210 -6.77 -1.40 6.35
CA ASN A 210 -5.34 -1.70 6.38
C ASN A 210 -4.91 -2.08 7.80
N ILE A 211 -5.40 -1.33 8.78
CA ILE A 211 -5.10 -1.55 10.20
C ILE A 211 -6.41 -1.60 10.97
N VAL A 212 -6.60 -2.64 11.77
CA VAL A 212 -7.70 -2.75 12.71
C VAL A 212 -7.13 -2.94 14.11
N LEU A 213 -7.52 -2.08 15.03
CA LEU A 213 -7.15 -2.10 16.44
C LEU A 213 -8.34 -2.61 17.24
N ILE A 214 -8.14 -3.59 18.12
CA ILE A 214 -9.18 -4.11 19.01
C ILE A 214 -8.81 -3.73 20.44
N ASN A 215 -9.74 -3.05 21.12
CA ASN A 215 -9.63 -2.52 22.49
C ASN A 215 -8.41 -1.62 22.70
N THR A 216 -7.99 -0.94 21.64
CA THR A 216 -6.96 0.08 21.69
C THR A 216 -7.17 1.10 20.58
N LEU A 217 -6.75 2.33 20.85
CA LEU A 217 -6.61 3.40 19.87
C LEU A 217 -5.13 3.74 19.63
N GLU A 218 -4.24 3.17 20.44
CA GLU A 218 -2.85 3.54 20.48
C GLU A 218 -2.01 2.49 19.76
N PHE A 219 -1.24 2.96 18.79
CA PHE A 219 -0.32 2.10 18.06
C PHE A 219 0.88 1.67 18.94
N TYR A 220 1.16 2.39 20.02
CA TYR A 220 2.36 2.26 20.85
C TYR A 220 2.53 0.88 21.49
N GLU A 221 1.43 0.22 21.84
CA GLU A 221 1.45 -1.11 22.48
C GLU A 221 1.48 -2.25 21.45
N THR A 222 1.42 -1.92 20.15
CA THR A 222 1.19 -2.88 19.07
C THR A 222 2.29 -2.77 18.00
N MET A 223 2.89 -3.89 17.61
CA MET A 223 3.97 -3.94 16.60
C MET A 223 3.44 -3.77 15.16
N ILE A 224 2.71 -2.67 14.91
CA ILE A 224 2.08 -2.37 13.62
C ILE A 224 3.03 -1.59 12.72
N ILE A 225 3.16 -2.00 11.46
CA ILE A 225 3.90 -1.27 10.43
C ILE A 225 2.93 -0.49 9.56
N MET A 226 3.19 0.77 9.29
CA MET A 226 2.38 1.49 8.30
C MET A 226 2.67 0.96 6.88
N PRO A 227 1.66 0.48 6.12
CA PRO A 227 1.87 -0.17 4.83
C PRO A 227 2.13 0.82 3.67
N TYR A 228 2.82 1.94 3.92
CA TYR A 228 3.07 3.00 2.94
C TYR A 228 3.64 2.46 1.64
N ILE A 229 4.69 1.64 1.73
CA ILE A 229 5.37 1.12 0.54
C ILE A 229 4.48 0.15 -0.22
N GLU A 230 3.72 -0.68 0.48
CA GLU A 230 2.85 -1.68 -0.14
C GLU A 230 1.69 -1.03 -0.90
N MET A 231 1.09 0.00 -0.30
CA MET A 231 -0.03 0.74 -0.88
C MET A 231 0.45 1.63 -2.02
N PHE A 232 1.52 2.40 -1.82
CA PHE A 232 1.89 3.48 -2.74
C PHE A 232 2.97 3.10 -3.76
N LYS A 233 3.65 1.94 -3.63
CA LYS A 233 4.71 1.39 -4.52
C LYS A 233 5.18 2.34 -5.63
N ILE A 234 5.87 3.43 -5.25
CA ILE A 234 6.65 4.40 -6.03
C ILE A 234 7.22 5.40 -5.00
N PRO A 235 8.42 5.98 -5.18
CA PRO A 235 8.88 7.08 -4.33
C PRO A 235 7.81 8.17 -4.42
N LEU A 236 7.31 8.66 -3.29
CA LEU A 236 6.18 9.60 -3.12
C LEU A 236 6.27 10.94 -3.89
N CYS A 237 7.02 11.03 -4.98
CA CYS A 237 7.05 12.14 -5.93
C CYS A 237 5.84 12.07 -6.88
N ASP A 238 4.71 12.62 -6.44
CA ASP A 238 3.89 13.54 -7.23
C ASP A 238 2.76 14.05 -6.32
N SER A 239 2.92 15.27 -5.82
CA SER A 239 2.12 15.95 -4.79
C SER A 239 0.72 16.39 -5.24
N ASN A 240 0.07 15.68 -6.15
CA ASN A 240 -1.29 15.98 -6.61
C ASN A 240 -2.19 14.74 -6.51
N PHE A 241 -2.57 14.40 -5.28
CA PHE A 241 -3.48 13.30 -4.95
C PHE A 241 -4.94 13.75 -5.15
N ASN A 242 -5.51 13.42 -6.31
CA ASN A 242 -6.97 13.41 -6.51
C ASN A 242 -7.38 12.11 -7.24
N ASP A 243 -8.48 11.49 -6.78
CA ASP A 243 -8.75 10.05 -6.83
C ASP A 243 -8.90 9.42 -8.23
N GLU A 244 -9.46 10.15 -9.18
CA GLU A 244 -9.52 9.72 -10.58
C GLU A 244 -8.24 10.07 -11.34
N HIS A 245 -7.57 11.13 -10.89
CA HIS A 245 -6.50 11.75 -11.61
C HIS A 245 -5.21 10.92 -11.57
N HIS A 246 -4.88 10.11 -10.57
CA HIS A 246 -3.56 9.47 -10.55
C HIS A 246 -3.40 8.35 -11.60
N ILE A 247 -4.40 7.49 -11.79
CA ILE A 247 -4.32 6.46 -12.83
C ILE A 247 -4.61 7.05 -14.22
N ILE A 248 -5.56 8.00 -14.32
CA ILE A 248 -5.77 8.80 -15.53
C ILE A 248 -4.51 9.63 -15.88
N ASN A 249 -3.72 10.07 -14.91
CA ASN A 249 -2.49 10.85 -15.12
C ASN A 249 -1.29 9.94 -15.43
N MET A 250 -1.25 8.69 -14.94
CA MET A 250 -0.27 7.69 -15.37
C MET A 250 -0.50 7.31 -16.83
N ILE A 251 -1.75 7.13 -17.23
CA ILE A 251 -2.17 6.93 -18.60
C ILE A 251 -2.46 8.31 -19.22
N LYS A 252 -1.48 9.20 -19.30
CA LYS A 252 -1.62 10.43 -20.11
C LYS A 252 -1.41 10.06 -21.58
N PRO A 253 -2.46 9.96 -22.41
CA PRO A 253 -2.28 9.73 -23.82
C PRO A 253 -1.57 10.95 -24.41
N ILE A 254 -0.39 10.76 -25.00
CA ILE A 254 0.27 11.85 -25.73
C ILE A 254 -0.45 11.96 -27.07
N VAL A 255 -1.32 12.96 -27.20
CA VAL A 255 -2.01 13.23 -28.46
C VAL A 255 -1.04 13.89 -29.42
N HIS A 256 -0.61 13.18 -30.45
CA HIS A 256 0.07 13.78 -31.59
C HIS A 256 -0.92 13.88 -32.77
N CYS A 257 -1.50 15.06 -32.95
CA CYS A 257 -2.27 15.37 -34.15
C CYS A 257 -1.35 15.52 -35.36
N LYS A 258 -0.90 14.41 -35.93
CA LYS A 258 -0.44 14.38 -37.33
C LYS A 258 -1.55 13.75 -38.16
N LYS A 259 -2.19 14.53 -39.04
CA LYS A 259 -3.13 14.03 -40.05
C LYS A 259 -2.39 13.04 -40.95
N LYS A 260 -2.49 11.74 -40.65
CA LYS A 260 -2.07 10.67 -41.56
C LYS A 260 -3.25 10.28 -42.44
N LEU A 261 -2.98 10.00 -43.71
CA LEU A 261 -3.98 9.52 -44.67
C LEU A 261 -4.66 8.26 -44.11
N THR A 262 -5.98 8.26 -44.08
CA THR A 262 -6.77 7.10 -43.66
C THR A 262 -6.79 6.07 -44.80
N PRO A 263 -6.49 4.79 -44.55
CA PRO A 263 -6.59 3.75 -45.58
C PRO A 263 -8.01 3.65 -46.15
N ALA A 264 -8.16 3.21 -47.39
CA ALA A 264 -9.47 3.09 -48.05
C ALA A 264 -10.43 2.12 -47.33
N ASN A 265 -9.90 1.06 -46.69
CA ASN A 265 -10.64 0.08 -45.89
C ASN A 265 -9.83 -0.30 -44.64
N PRO A 266 -9.88 0.50 -43.56
CA PRO A 266 -9.08 0.25 -42.37
C PRO A 266 -9.71 -0.84 -41.49
N THR A 267 -8.87 -1.73 -40.94
CA THR A 267 -9.28 -2.66 -39.88
C THR A 267 -9.28 -1.92 -38.55
N TYR A 268 -10.38 -2.00 -37.81
CA TYR A 268 -10.53 -1.35 -36.51
C TYR A 268 -10.19 -2.29 -35.36
N ASN A 269 -9.30 -1.85 -34.48
CA ASN A 269 -9.02 -2.49 -33.20
C ASN A 269 -9.63 -1.64 -32.08
N TYR A 270 -10.64 -2.19 -31.42
CA TYR A 270 -11.37 -1.56 -30.32
C TYR A 270 -10.74 -1.86 -28.97
N MET A 271 -11.21 -1.14 -27.94
CA MET A 271 -10.91 -1.43 -26.54
C MET A 271 -11.81 -2.55 -26.04
N PHE A 272 -11.48 -3.14 -24.90
CA PHE A 272 -12.27 -4.20 -24.30
C PHE A 272 -12.43 -3.97 -22.81
N TYR A 273 -13.65 -3.70 -22.36
CA TYR A 273 -13.99 -3.57 -20.95
C TYR A 273 -15.48 -3.88 -20.76
N ASP A 274 -15.88 -4.19 -19.54
CA ASP A 274 -17.23 -4.65 -19.19
C ASP A 274 -17.65 -5.90 -19.97
N GLY A 275 -16.65 -6.74 -20.32
CA GLY A 275 -16.84 -7.96 -21.09
C GLY A 275 -17.28 -7.75 -22.54
N THR A 276 -17.12 -6.53 -23.09
CA THR A 276 -17.56 -6.19 -24.44
C THR A 276 -16.52 -5.34 -25.17
N TRP A 277 -16.59 -5.34 -26.51
CA TRP A 277 -15.75 -4.51 -27.36
C TRP A 277 -16.30 -3.08 -27.44
N GLN A 278 -15.43 -2.10 -27.23
CA GLN A 278 -15.81 -0.71 -27.00
C GLN A 278 -15.14 0.22 -28.02
N LYS A 279 -15.97 0.98 -28.74
CA LYS A 279 -15.49 2.08 -29.58
C LYS A 279 -15.01 3.23 -28.68
N PRO A 280 -13.96 3.97 -29.10
CA PRO A 280 -13.51 5.14 -28.36
C PRO A 280 -14.60 6.19 -28.27
N VAL A 281 -14.82 6.74 -27.07
CA VAL A 281 -15.90 7.70 -26.78
C VAL A 281 -15.85 8.91 -27.71
N GLN A 282 -14.66 9.45 -27.97
CA GLN A 282 -14.46 10.61 -28.84
C GLN A 282 -14.14 10.23 -30.29
N ASN A 283 -14.38 8.96 -30.66
CA ASN A 283 -14.09 8.41 -31.99
C ASN A 283 -12.61 8.62 -32.42
N THR A 284 -11.69 8.58 -31.46
CA THR A 284 -10.26 8.84 -31.64
C THR A 284 -9.50 7.55 -31.97
N TYR A 285 -8.70 7.58 -33.04
CA TYR A 285 -7.89 6.43 -33.46
C TYR A 285 -6.48 6.88 -33.85
N TRP A 286 -5.54 5.92 -33.80
CA TRP A 286 -4.17 6.09 -34.29
C TRP A 286 -3.81 4.96 -35.26
N LEU A 287 -2.99 5.30 -36.25
CA LEU A 287 -2.61 4.38 -37.32
C LEU A 287 -1.42 3.51 -36.89
N TYR A 288 -1.66 2.20 -36.79
CA TYR A 288 -0.67 1.18 -36.50
C TYR A 288 -0.33 0.38 -37.76
N ASN A 289 0.98 0.17 -38.00
CA ASN A 289 1.50 -0.56 -39.16
C ASN A 289 0.90 -0.12 -40.51
N ASN A 290 0.56 1.16 -40.64
CA ASN A 290 -0.02 1.80 -41.84
C ASN A 290 -1.37 1.24 -42.34
N THR A 291 -1.98 0.26 -41.67
CA THR A 291 -3.21 -0.41 -42.13
C THR A 291 -4.29 -0.56 -41.06
N ILE A 292 -3.91 -0.57 -39.77
CA ILE A 292 -4.84 -0.82 -38.66
C ILE A 292 -5.11 0.47 -37.91
N LEU A 293 -6.39 0.83 -37.73
CA LEU A 293 -6.81 1.92 -36.85
C LEU A 293 -7.08 1.36 -35.47
N ARG A 294 -6.18 1.63 -34.53
CA ARG A 294 -6.36 1.28 -33.12
C ARG A 294 -7.05 2.42 -32.40
N ALA A 295 -8.02 2.12 -31.56
CA ALA A 295 -8.65 3.11 -30.71
C ALA A 295 -7.59 3.84 -29.87
N ASN A 296 -7.76 5.14 -29.68
CA ASN A 296 -6.91 5.95 -28.81
C ASN A 296 -7.74 6.36 -27.60
N ALA A 297 -7.52 5.70 -26.46
CA ALA A 297 -8.28 5.93 -25.25
C ALA A 297 -8.14 7.39 -24.77
N THR A 298 -9.27 8.01 -24.51
CA THR A 298 -9.38 9.34 -23.90
C THR A 298 -9.56 9.22 -22.38
N LYS A 299 -9.61 10.35 -21.67
CA LYS A 299 -9.90 10.37 -20.23
C LYS A 299 -11.22 9.62 -19.91
N ASP A 300 -12.23 9.80 -20.75
CA ASP A 300 -13.56 9.19 -20.57
C ASP A 300 -13.50 7.67 -20.75
N ASP A 301 -12.76 7.19 -21.75
CA ASP A 301 -12.54 5.75 -21.97
C ASP A 301 -11.80 5.11 -20.80
N ILE A 302 -10.78 5.80 -20.26
CA ILE A 302 -10.02 5.34 -19.10
C ILE A 302 -10.94 5.24 -17.89
N SER A 303 -11.71 6.30 -17.58
CA SER A 303 -12.64 6.31 -16.45
C SER A 303 -13.64 5.13 -16.51
N ARG A 304 -14.31 4.93 -17.65
CA ARG A 304 -15.24 3.81 -17.87
C ARG A 304 -14.58 2.44 -17.72
N CYS A 305 -13.37 2.29 -18.24
CA CYS A 305 -12.59 1.06 -18.10
C CYS A 305 -12.22 0.78 -16.63
N PHE A 306 -11.91 1.82 -15.85
CA PHE A 306 -11.64 1.70 -14.41
C PHE A 306 -12.88 1.35 -13.60
N GLU A 307 -14.04 1.92 -13.91
CA GLU A 307 -15.31 1.51 -13.30
C GLU A 307 -15.61 0.03 -13.57
N SER A 308 -15.39 -0.42 -14.81
CA SER A 308 -15.48 -1.83 -15.18
C SER A 308 -14.51 -2.68 -14.34
N ALA A 309 -13.24 -2.27 -14.24
CA ALA A 309 -12.23 -2.96 -13.45
C ALA A 309 -12.58 -3.05 -11.96
N MET A 310 -13.23 -2.01 -11.42
CA MET A 310 -13.70 -1.96 -10.03
C MET A 310 -14.85 -2.95 -9.78
N LYS A 311 -15.82 -3.01 -10.68
CA LYS A 311 -16.91 -4.01 -10.64
C LYS A 311 -16.35 -5.43 -10.74
N GLY A 312 -15.42 -5.65 -11.67
CA GLY A 312 -14.73 -6.94 -11.82
C GLY A 312 -13.94 -7.34 -10.57
N PHE A 313 -13.22 -6.40 -9.96
CA PHE A 313 -12.47 -6.64 -8.73
C PHE A 313 -13.38 -7.10 -7.59
N LYS A 314 -14.52 -6.43 -7.39
CA LYS A 314 -15.48 -6.79 -6.34
C LYS A 314 -15.91 -8.25 -6.44
N VAL A 315 -16.30 -8.68 -7.64
CA VAL A 315 -16.71 -10.09 -7.88
C VAL A 315 -15.52 -11.04 -7.75
N TRP A 316 -14.38 -10.73 -8.35
CA TRP A 316 -13.24 -11.63 -8.47
C TRP A 316 -12.49 -11.86 -7.16
N SER A 317 -12.41 -10.82 -6.33
CA SER A 317 -11.72 -10.87 -5.04
C SER A 317 -12.48 -11.71 -4.00
N GLU A 318 -13.81 -11.76 -4.09
CA GLU A 318 -14.69 -12.58 -3.24
C GLU A 318 -14.64 -14.09 -3.58
N LEU A 319 -14.24 -14.44 -4.81
CA LEU A 319 -14.10 -15.86 -5.18
C LEU A 319 -13.03 -16.56 -4.34
N SER A 320 -13.21 -17.87 -4.12
CA SER A 320 -12.16 -18.68 -3.51
C SER A 320 -10.96 -18.82 -4.46
N THR A 321 -9.76 -19.01 -3.89
CA THR A 321 -8.56 -19.30 -4.69
C THR A 321 -8.77 -20.51 -5.60
N GLU A 322 -9.49 -21.53 -5.13
CA GLU A 322 -9.82 -22.73 -5.92
C GLU A 322 -10.68 -22.39 -7.15
N SER A 323 -11.71 -21.55 -6.98
CA SER A 323 -12.55 -21.10 -8.10
C SER A 323 -11.74 -20.36 -9.16
N ARG A 324 -10.84 -19.46 -8.71
CA ARG A 324 -9.92 -18.74 -9.61
C ARG A 324 -8.96 -19.70 -10.32
N MET A 325 -8.41 -20.70 -9.63
CA MET A 325 -7.55 -21.73 -10.23
C MET A 325 -8.27 -22.51 -11.33
N GLN A 326 -9.54 -22.88 -11.12
CA GLN A 326 -10.33 -23.61 -12.11
C GLN A 326 -10.57 -22.78 -13.37
N MET A 327 -10.97 -21.51 -13.22
CA MET A 327 -11.17 -20.61 -14.36
C MET A 327 -9.86 -20.35 -15.13
N LEU A 328 -8.75 -20.11 -14.42
CA LEU A 328 -7.44 -19.95 -15.05
C LEU A 328 -6.92 -21.24 -15.69
N SER A 329 -7.27 -22.42 -15.15
CA SER A 329 -6.95 -23.70 -15.80
C SER A 329 -7.71 -23.87 -17.11
N LYS A 330 -9.00 -23.49 -17.15
CA LYS A 330 -9.78 -23.47 -18.41
C LYS A 330 -9.15 -22.53 -19.43
N LEU A 331 -8.69 -21.35 -19.00
CA LEU A 331 -7.94 -20.43 -19.86
C LEU A 331 -6.68 -21.08 -20.45
N ALA A 332 -5.91 -21.80 -19.63
CA ALA A 332 -4.70 -22.50 -20.11
C ALA A 332 -5.01 -23.54 -21.19
N PHE A 333 -6.06 -24.36 -21.00
CA PHE A 333 -6.52 -25.31 -22.02
C PHE A 333 -6.98 -24.61 -23.31
N LEU A 334 -7.71 -23.50 -23.20
CA LEU A 334 -8.14 -22.72 -24.36
C LEU A 334 -6.96 -22.12 -25.12
N LEU A 335 -5.91 -21.67 -24.42
CA LEU A 335 -4.67 -21.19 -25.05
C LEU A 335 -3.96 -22.30 -25.82
N GLU A 336 -3.96 -23.53 -25.30
CA GLU A 336 -3.41 -24.68 -26.01
C GLU A 336 -4.22 -25.01 -27.28
N TYR A 337 -5.55 -24.95 -27.20
CA TYR A 337 -6.44 -25.16 -28.33
C TYR A 337 -6.23 -24.15 -29.48
N ILE A 338 -5.94 -22.89 -29.16
CA ILE A 338 -5.61 -21.86 -30.16
C ILE A 338 -4.12 -21.83 -30.55
N SER A 339 -3.39 -22.94 -30.34
CA SER A 339 -1.97 -23.10 -30.71
C SER A 339 -1.02 -22.11 -30.01
N LYS A 340 -1.30 -21.75 -28.75
CA LYS A 340 -0.41 -20.95 -27.88
C LYS A 340 0.07 -21.77 -26.67
N PRO A 341 0.75 -22.92 -26.86
CA PRO A 341 1.14 -23.83 -25.79
C PRO A 341 2.13 -23.20 -24.79
N GLU A 342 2.98 -22.26 -25.24
CA GLU A 342 3.91 -21.57 -24.34
C GLU A 342 3.19 -20.67 -23.33
N LEU A 343 2.10 -20.01 -23.73
CA LEU A 343 1.28 -19.22 -22.81
C LEU A 343 0.49 -20.12 -21.86
N SER A 344 -0.04 -21.25 -22.36
CA SER A 344 -0.67 -22.28 -21.53
C SER A 344 0.25 -22.77 -20.40
N LYS A 345 1.51 -23.11 -20.73
CA LYS A 345 2.53 -23.51 -19.74
C LYS A 345 2.77 -22.42 -18.68
N ILE A 346 2.81 -21.15 -19.08
CA ILE A 346 2.97 -20.01 -18.15
C ILE A 346 1.78 -19.93 -17.20
N VAL A 347 0.55 -20.04 -17.72
CA VAL A 347 -0.66 -20.01 -16.87
C VAL A 347 -0.64 -21.19 -15.90
N PHE A 348 -0.42 -22.42 -16.38
CA PHE A 348 -0.34 -23.62 -15.53
C PHE A 348 0.75 -23.55 -14.46
N LYS A 349 1.88 -22.90 -14.76
CA LYS A 349 2.92 -22.64 -13.77
C LYS A 349 2.40 -21.73 -12.66
N TRP A 350 1.81 -20.59 -13.01
CA TRP A 350 1.44 -19.56 -12.03
C TRP A 350 0.13 -19.81 -11.28
N ILE A 351 -0.78 -20.65 -11.77
CA ILE A 351 -1.94 -21.07 -10.95
C ILE A 351 -1.52 -21.86 -9.71
N LYS A 352 -0.31 -22.46 -9.71
CA LYS A 352 0.26 -23.15 -8.54
C LYS A 352 0.85 -22.19 -7.51
N PHE A 353 0.97 -20.89 -7.84
CA PHE A 353 1.57 -19.87 -6.98
C PHE A 353 1.03 -19.82 -5.55
N PRO A 354 -0.28 -20.01 -5.29
CA PRO A 354 -0.83 -20.09 -3.92
C PRO A 354 -0.19 -21.14 -3.04
N HIS A 355 0.25 -22.26 -3.61
CA HIS A 355 0.92 -23.33 -2.86
C HIS A 355 2.33 -22.92 -2.41
N TRP A 356 2.96 -21.99 -3.13
CA TRP A 356 4.33 -21.58 -2.86
C TRP A 356 4.40 -20.54 -1.73
N TYR A 357 3.47 -19.59 -1.67
CA TYR A 357 3.47 -18.58 -0.60
C TYR A 357 2.68 -18.99 0.66
N LYS A 358 1.80 -20.00 0.60
CA LYS A 358 1.13 -20.51 1.82
C LYS A 358 2.13 -21.00 2.87
N LYS A 359 3.29 -21.51 2.44
CA LYS A 359 4.38 -21.95 3.35
C LYS A 359 5.11 -20.79 4.04
N SER A 360 5.06 -19.57 3.47
CA SER A 360 5.70 -18.37 4.03
C SER A 360 4.79 -17.54 4.94
N LEU A 361 3.52 -17.92 5.07
CA LEU A 361 2.52 -17.24 5.92
C LEU A 361 2.42 -17.82 7.33
N LEU A 362 3.41 -18.62 7.77
CA LEU A 362 3.42 -19.14 9.14
C LEU A 362 3.40 -17.97 10.12
N PRO A 363 2.41 -17.91 11.04
CA PRO A 363 2.34 -16.85 12.03
C PRO A 363 3.62 -16.90 12.87
N GLN A 364 4.31 -15.75 12.97
CA GLN A 364 5.44 -15.64 13.88
C GLN A 364 4.95 -15.95 15.30
N HIS A 365 5.29 -17.13 15.79
CA HIS A 365 5.03 -17.53 17.16
C HIS A 365 5.88 -16.67 18.09
N GLY A 366 5.19 -15.96 18.98
CA GLY A 366 5.81 -15.23 20.09
C GLY A 366 5.00 -13.99 20.44
N ARG A 367 4.13 -14.09 21.45
CA ARG A 367 3.44 -12.98 22.17
C ARG A 367 2.77 -11.88 21.33
N SER A 368 2.73 -11.99 20.00
CA SER A 368 2.37 -10.87 19.13
C SER A 368 0.86 -10.76 19.08
N LEU A 369 0.36 -9.70 19.72
CA LEU A 369 -1.02 -9.22 19.68
C LEU A 369 -1.47 -8.83 18.26
N VAL A 370 -0.59 -8.92 17.25
CA VAL A 370 -0.81 -8.48 15.87
C VAL A 370 -0.86 -9.67 14.91
N VAL A 371 -1.98 -9.82 14.21
CA VAL A 371 -2.16 -10.75 13.10
C VAL A 371 -1.99 -9.99 11.78
N ILE A 372 -1.02 -10.40 10.98
CA ILE A 372 -0.78 -9.83 9.65
C ILE A 372 -1.31 -10.81 8.60
N THR A 373 -2.30 -10.37 7.85
CA THR A 373 -2.83 -11.05 6.66
C THR A 373 -2.50 -10.22 5.43
N ARG A 374 -2.60 -10.81 4.24
CA ARG A 374 -2.46 -10.06 2.99
C ARG A 374 -3.71 -10.26 2.13
N LYS A 375 -4.17 -9.16 1.55
CA LYS A 375 -5.32 -9.13 0.63
C LYS A 375 -4.86 -8.73 -0.77
N PRO A 376 -5.65 -9.03 -1.82
CA PRO A 376 -5.41 -8.48 -3.16
C PRO A 376 -5.25 -6.95 -3.10
N LYS A 377 -4.38 -6.41 -3.94
CA LYS A 377 -4.11 -4.98 -4.02
C LYS A 377 -5.24 -4.18 -4.68
N GLY A 378 -6.06 -4.80 -5.52
CA GLY A 378 -7.18 -4.14 -6.21
C GLY A 378 -7.07 -4.24 -7.72
N ILE A 379 -7.07 -3.08 -8.38
CA ILE A 379 -6.92 -2.96 -9.83
C ILE A 379 -5.42 -2.81 -10.17
N ILE A 380 -4.90 -3.68 -11.03
CA ILE A 380 -3.51 -3.69 -11.45
C ILE A 380 -3.39 -3.27 -12.91
N THR A 381 -2.53 -2.30 -13.19
CA THR A 381 -2.24 -1.86 -14.57
C THR A 381 -1.01 -2.58 -15.10
N LEU A 382 -1.12 -3.25 -16.25
CA LEU A 382 0.00 -3.95 -16.90
C LEU A 382 0.31 -3.36 -18.28
N MET A 383 1.59 -3.27 -18.61
CA MET A 383 2.07 -2.84 -19.93
C MET A 383 3.42 -3.51 -20.20
N GLU A 384 3.42 -4.55 -21.03
CA GLU A 384 4.62 -5.37 -21.28
C GLU A 384 4.93 -5.47 -22.77
N LYS A 385 6.22 -5.61 -23.11
CA LYS A 385 6.65 -5.78 -24.51
C LYS A 385 6.43 -7.21 -25.02
N LYS A 386 6.66 -8.20 -24.17
CA LYS A 386 6.57 -9.62 -24.51
C LYS A 386 5.30 -10.23 -23.94
N GLU A 387 4.61 -11.04 -24.74
CA GLU A 387 3.39 -11.75 -24.32
C GLU A 387 3.64 -12.66 -23.11
N ALA A 388 4.77 -13.37 -23.08
CA ALA A 388 5.14 -14.25 -21.97
C ALA A 388 5.21 -13.50 -20.63
N ASP A 389 5.84 -12.32 -20.62
CA ASP A 389 5.97 -11.47 -19.43
C ASP A 389 4.59 -10.94 -19.01
N LEU A 390 3.75 -10.56 -19.97
CA LEU A 390 2.38 -10.14 -19.69
C LEU A 390 1.56 -11.26 -19.06
N PHE A 391 1.55 -12.45 -19.65
CA PHE A 391 0.76 -13.58 -19.15
C PHE A 391 1.27 -14.08 -17.80
N CYS A 392 2.57 -13.95 -17.54
CA CYS A 392 3.17 -14.19 -16.22
C CYS A 392 2.54 -13.26 -15.16
N LYS A 393 2.63 -11.94 -15.37
CA LYS A 393 2.11 -10.92 -14.43
C LYS A 393 0.58 -10.92 -14.33
N LEU A 394 -0.11 -11.14 -15.47
CA LEU A 394 -1.55 -11.27 -15.54
C LEU A 394 -2.02 -12.46 -14.69
N THR A 395 -1.43 -13.65 -14.88
CA THR A 395 -1.83 -14.83 -14.12
C THR A 395 -1.54 -14.67 -12.63
N GLN A 396 -0.38 -14.11 -12.27
CA GLN A 396 -0.03 -13.80 -10.88
C GLN A 396 -1.04 -12.84 -10.23
N SER A 397 -1.41 -11.78 -10.93
CA SER A 397 -2.38 -10.80 -10.47
C SER A 397 -3.77 -11.43 -10.27
N LEU A 398 -4.23 -12.18 -11.27
CA LEU A 398 -5.54 -12.82 -11.27
C LEU A 398 -5.65 -13.89 -10.19
N ILE A 399 -4.67 -14.79 -10.04
CA ILE A 399 -4.76 -15.88 -9.05
C ILE A 399 -4.84 -15.35 -7.62
N ILE A 400 -4.20 -14.22 -7.35
CA ILE A 400 -4.26 -13.52 -6.06
C ILE A 400 -5.67 -12.96 -5.81
N GLY A 401 -6.38 -12.52 -6.84
CA GLY A 401 -7.73 -11.96 -6.73
C GLY A 401 -7.83 -10.49 -7.16
N ASN A 402 -6.84 -9.96 -7.87
CA ASN A 402 -6.88 -8.61 -8.43
C ASN A 402 -7.63 -8.59 -9.78
N SER A 403 -8.20 -7.44 -10.15
CA SER A 403 -8.58 -7.17 -11.54
C SER A 403 -7.43 -6.47 -12.27
N VAL A 404 -7.45 -6.50 -13.61
CA VAL A 404 -6.34 -6.04 -14.43
C VAL A 404 -6.82 -5.14 -15.56
N VAL A 405 -6.10 -4.04 -15.78
CA VAL A 405 -6.20 -3.19 -16.96
C VAL A 405 -4.88 -3.30 -17.74
N VAL A 406 -4.94 -3.87 -18.94
CA VAL A 406 -3.79 -3.98 -19.84
C VAL A 406 -3.78 -2.79 -20.79
N ILE A 407 -2.66 -2.07 -20.84
CA ILE A 407 -2.46 -0.94 -21.75
C ILE A 407 -1.65 -1.40 -22.95
N CYS A 408 -2.22 -1.26 -24.13
CA CYS A 408 -1.63 -1.61 -25.40
C CYS A 408 -1.19 -0.36 -26.17
N ILE A 409 0.12 -0.15 -26.28
CA ILE A 409 0.75 0.88 -27.11
C ILE A 409 1.46 0.27 -28.32
N ALA A 410 2.03 1.10 -29.20
CA ALA A 410 2.74 0.63 -30.39
C ALA A 410 3.89 -0.35 -30.12
N LYS A 411 4.55 -0.23 -28.96
CA LYS A 411 5.72 -1.04 -28.57
C LYS A 411 5.40 -2.15 -27.55
N SER A 412 4.14 -2.32 -27.15
CA SER A 412 3.73 -3.36 -26.21
C SER A 412 3.02 -4.50 -26.92
N CYS A 413 2.89 -5.64 -26.24
CA CYS A 413 2.02 -6.71 -26.70
C CYS A 413 0.54 -6.26 -26.68
N ASN A 414 -0.28 -6.91 -27.51
CA ASN A 414 -1.70 -6.66 -27.64
C ASN A 414 -2.47 -7.92 -27.27
N ILE A 415 -3.43 -7.81 -26.36
CA ILE A 415 -4.24 -8.95 -25.90
C ILE A 415 -5.60 -9.09 -26.57
N ALA A 416 -5.85 -8.30 -27.62
CA ALA A 416 -7.13 -8.29 -28.32
C ALA A 416 -7.59 -9.70 -28.73
N GLU A 417 -6.67 -10.53 -29.24
CA GLU A 417 -6.97 -11.91 -29.67
C GLU A 417 -7.41 -12.83 -28.52
N TYR A 418 -7.10 -12.48 -27.27
CA TYR A 418 -7.43 -13.28 -26.08
C TYR A 418 -8.68 -12.82 -25.34
N CYS A 419 -9.24 -11.64 -25.68
CA CYS A 419 -10.34 -11.04 -24.90
C CYS A 419 -11.58 -11.94 -24.83
N ASN A 420 -11.98 -12.53 -25.96
CA ASN A 420 -13.09 -13.48 -26.00
C ASN A 420 -12.76 -14.80 -25.28
N LEU A 421 -11.49 -15.23 -25.30
CA LEU A 421 -11.04 -16.44 -24.59
C LEU A 421 -11.13 -16.27 -23.07
N PHE A 422 -10.85 -15.07 -22.55
CA PHE A 422 -11.05 -14.79 -21.13
C PHE A 422 -12.51 -14.99 -20.72
N LEU A 423 -13.47 -14.47 -21.49
CA LEU A 423 -14.89 -14.70 -21.21
C LEU A 423 -15.26 -16.18 -21.30
N SER A 424 -14.81 -16.87 -22.36
CA SER A 424 -15.06 -18.31 -22.55
C SER A 424 -14.46 -19.18 -21.45
N SER A 425 -13.39 -18.73 -20.79
CA SER A 425 -12.80 -19.41 -19.62
C SER A 425 -13.62 -19.24 -18.33
N GLY A 426 -14.68 -18.42 -18.36
CA GLY A 426 -15.54 -18.11 -17.22
C GLY A 426 -15.01 -16.96 -16.35
N ILE A 427 -14.00 -16.23 -16.82
CA ILE A 427 -13.52 -15.02 -16.12
C ILE A 427 -14.60 -13.94 -16.27
N PRO A 428 -15.11 -13.38 -15.15
CA PRO A 428 -16.20 -12.41 -15.20
C PRO A 428 -15.84 -11.13 -15.97
N PRO A 429 -16.86 -10.44 -16.56
CA PRO A 429 -16.70 -9.11 -17.11
C PRO A 429 -16.02 -8.14 -16.13
N GLY A 430 -15.12 -7.30 -16.67
CA GLY A 430 -14.39 -6.31 -15.89
C GLY A 430 -13.19 -6.86 -15.11
N VAL A 431 -12.98 -8.17 -15.03
CA VAL A 431 -11.77 -8.71 -14.35
C VAL A 431 -10.52 -8.49 -15.17
N ILE A 432 -10.61 -8.61 -16.50
CA ILE A 432 -9.53 -8.28 -17.44
C ILE A 432 -10.08 -7.25 -18.41
N ASN A 433 -9.40 -6.11 -18.51
CA ASN A 433 -9.75 -5.02 -19.40
C ASN A 433 -8.55 -4.66 -20.26
N MET A 434 -8.79 -4.11 -21.44
CA MET A 434 -7.78 -3.69 -22.40
C MET A 434 -8.08 -2.27 -22.88
N LEU A 435 -7.09 -1.40 -22.72
CA LEU A 435 -7.07 -0.06 -23.32
C LEU A 435 -6.01 -0.02 -24.42
N THR A 436 -6.27 0.75 -25.47
CA THR A 436 -5.31 1.02 -26.53
C THR A 436 -4.99 2.51 -26.56
N CYS A 437 -3.72 2.86 -26.57
CA CYS A 437 -3.24 4.24 -26.59
C CYS A 437 -2.11 4.38 -27.61
N GLU A 438 -1.99 5.53 -28.29
CA GLU A 438 -0.85 5.76 -29.19
C GLU A 438 0.46 5.79 -28.40
N ASN A 439 0.48 6.59 -27.33
CA ASN A 439 1.61 6.77 -26.44
C ASN A 439 1.09 7.05 -25.04
N VAL A 440 1.72 6.49 -24.02
CA VAL A 440 1.50 6.83 -22.61
C VAL A 440 2.85 7.11 -21.97
N LYS A 441 2.86 7.88 -20.87
CA LYS A 441 4.06 7.94 -20.04
C LYS A 441 4.42 6.52 -19.60
N PRO A 442 5.70 6.11 -19.66
CA PRO A 442 6.10 4.80 -19.16
C PRO A 442 5.62 4.65 -17.72
N LEU A 443 4.90 3.57 -17.44
CA LEU A 443 4.74 3.15 -16.05
C LEU A 443 6.16 2.92 -15.52
N LYS A 444 6.56 3.60 -14.43
CA LYS A 444 7.79 3.22 -13.70
C LYS A 444 7.72 1.70 -13.49
N GLU A 445 8.85 0.99 -13.57
CA GLU A 445 8.93 -0.47 -13.47
C GLU A 445 8.34 -1.00 -12.14
N CYS A 446 7.01 -1.11 -12.06
CA CYS A 446 6.31 -1.41 -10.81
C CYS A 446 6.29 -2.92 -10.51
N TYR A 447 6.66 -3.75 -11.48
CA TYR A 447 6.32 -5.17 -11.48
C TYR A 447 7.46 -6.13 -11.91
N ASN A 448 8.69 -5.91 -11.45
CA ASN A 448 9.88 -6.65 -11.91
C ASN A 448 10.47 -7.63 -10.88
N ALA A 449 9.72 -7.97 -9.82
CA ALA A 449 10.16 -8.94 -8.82
C ALA A 449 10.48 -10.31 -9.43
N LEU A 450 11.63 -10.89 -9.03
CA LEU A 450 12.06 -12.22 -9.48
C LEU A 450 11.81 -13.29 -8.41
N GLU A 451 11.88 -12.91 -7.14
CA GLU A 451 11.68 -13.82 -6.01
C GLU A 451 10.18 -14.02 -5.73
N LEU A 452 9.78 -15.26 -5.43
CA LEU A 452 8.36 -15.62 -5.21
C LEU A 452 7.69 -14.79 -4.10
N SER A 453 8.44 -14.51 -3.02
CA SER A 453 7.96 -13.66 -1.93
C SER A 453 7.70 -12.22 -2.41
N GLU A 454 8.62 -11.65 -3.18
CA GLU A 454 8.51 -10.29 -3.70
C GLU A 454 7.37 -10.15 -4.71
N ILE A 455 7.20 -11.15 -5.57
CA ILE A 455 6.06 -11.25 -6.49
C ILE A 455 4.75 -11.25 -5.69
N TYR A 456 4.68 -11.99 -4.58
CA TYR A 456 3.49 -12.00 -3.74
C TYR A 456 3.22 -10.61 -3.14
N HIS A 457 4.24 -9.98 -2.56
CA HIS A 457 4.14 -8.61 -2.00
C HIS A 457 3.78 -7.56 -3.05
N GLN A 458 4.14 -7.78 -4.30
CA GLN A 458 3.89 -6.85 -5.39
C GLN A 458 2.42 -6.71 -5.77
N PHE A 459 1.66 -7.79 -5.61
CA PHE A 459 0.25 -7.85 -6.00
C PHE A 459 -0.71 -7.93 -4.79
N THR A 460 -0.20 -7.73 -3.58
CA THR A 460 -0.97 -7.78 -2.34
C THR A 460 -0.61 -6.65 -1.39
N VAL A 461 -1.55 -6.30 -0.50
CA VAL A 461 -1.37 -5.31 0.56
C VAL A 461 -1.62 -5.97 1.91
N SER A 462 -0.85 -5.61 2.93
CA SER A 462 -1.08 -6.12 4.28
C SER A 462 -2.35 -5.56 4.91
N LYS A 463 -2.97 -6.41 5.72
CA LYS A 463 -4.02 -6.09 6.68
C LYS A 463 -3.54 -6.55 8.04
N GLN A 464 -3.47 -5.63 8.98
CA GLN A 464 -2.94 -5.87 10.32
C GLN A 464 -4.07 -5.74 11.32
N VAL A 465 -4.27 -6.76 12.14
CA VAL A 465 -5.26 -6.76 13.23
C VAL A 465 -4.50 -6.88 14.53
N ALA A 466 -4.47 -5.80 15.31
CA ALA A 466 -3.87 -5.79 16.64
C ALA A 466 -4.96 -5.92 17.70
N THR A 467 -4.74 -6.78 18.70
CA THR A 467 -5.70 -7.02 19.79
C THR A 467 -5.02 -6.77 21.12
N MET A 468 -5.45 -5.76 21.87
CA MET A 468 -5.10 -5.67 23.29
C MET A 468 -6.10 -6.54 24.08
N ILE A 469 -5.56 -7.39 24.96
CA ILE A 469 -6.35 -8.29 25.84
C ILE A 469 -6.28 -7.77 27.25
#